data_AF-A0A359FTV8-F1
#
_entry.id   AF-A0A359FTV8-F1
#
_cell.length_a   1.000
_cell.length_b   1.000
_cell.length_c   1.000
_cell.angle_alpha   90.00
_cell.angle_beta   90.00
_cell.angle_gamma   90.00
#
_symmetry.space_group_name_H-M   'P 1'
#
loop_
_entity.id
_entity.type
_entity.pdbx_description
1 polymer ?
#
loop_
_entity_poly.entity_id
_entity_poly.type
_entity_poly.pdbx_seq_one_letter_code
_entity_poly.pdbx_strand_id
1 'polypeptide(L)' 'RVEGNEAVDIAIDCEATTLMYRDGWYYLLGTHGTCCDGANSTYNIVVGRSRKVTGPYLDNMGRDMLKGGGKLVLAAR' A
#
# COMPACT_ATOMS: atom_id res chain seq x y z
N ARG A 1 7.45 13.49 -11.24
CA ARG A 1 6.26 13.63 -12.11
C ARG A 1 6.76 14.09 -13.45
N VAL A 2 6.37 13.42 -14.53
CA VAL A 2 6.74 13.79 -15.90
C VAL A 2 5.52 14.44 -16.53
N GLU A 3 5.72 15.46 -17.37
CA GLU A 3 4.65 16.10 -18.12
C GLU A 3 3.86 15.05 -18.93
N GLY A 4 2.53 15.16 -18.93
CA GLY A 4 1.63 14.21 -19.58
C GLY A 4 1.24 12.98 -18.74
N ASN A 5 1.82 12.77 -17.54
CA ASN A 5 1.38 11.69 -16.66
C ASN A 5 0.04 12.02 -16.00
N GLU A 6 -0.89 11.06 -16.05
CA GLU A 6 -2.13 11.10 -15.28
C GLU A 6 -1.95 10.38 -13.94
N ALA A 7 -2.59 10.92 -12.90
CA ALA A 7 -2.65 10.26 -11.61
C ALA A 7 -3.61 9.07 -11.67
N VAL A 8 -3.24 7.95 -11.03
CA VAL A 8 -4.05 6.74 -10.94
C VAL A 8 -4.16 6.35 -9.48
N ASP A 9 -5.39 6.14 -9.01
CA ASP A 9 -5.64 5.63 -7.67
C ASP A 9 -5.34 4.13 -7.63
N ILE A 10 -4.50 3.70 -6.70
CA ILE A 10 -4.05 2.30 -6.58
C ILE A 10 -4.21 1.70 -5.18
N ALA A 11 -4.52 2.52 -4.17
CA ALA A 11 -4.79 2.14 -2.78
C ALA A 11 -5.53 3.28 -2.05
N ILE A 12 -6.23 2.97 -0.95
CA ILE A 12 -6.86 3.93 -0.05
C ILE A 12 -6.18 3.91 1.33
N ASP A 13 -6.22 5.02 2.07
CA ASP A 13 -5.70 5.15 3.44
C ASP A 13 -4.21 4.76 3.60
N CYS A 14 -3.43 4.94 2.53
CA CYS A 14 -2.00 4.64 2.49
C CYS A 14 -1.17 5.92 2.45
N GLU A 15 -0.20 6.03 3.35
CA GLU A 15 0.87 7.03 3.29
C GLU A 15 2.26 6.38 3.33
N ALA A 16 3.31 7.20 3.18
CA ALA A 16 4.72 6.78 3.20
C ALA A 16 5.02 5.52 2.35
N THR A 17 4.43 5.44 1.15
CA THR A 17 4.47 4.23 0.35
C THR A 17 5.84 3.97 -0.28
N THR A 18 6.16 2.69 -0.45
CA THR A 18 7.30 2.25 -1.24
C THR A 18 6.89 1.11 -2.17
N LEU A 19 7.52 1.04 -3.33
CA LEU A 19 7.23 0.06 -4.37
C LEU A 19 8.46 -0.81 -4.62
N MET A 20 8.26 -2.13 -4.56
CA MET A 20 9.31 -3.11 -4.84
C MET A 20 8.89 -4.01 -6.00
N TYR A 21 9.80 -4.28 -6.93
CA TYR A 21 9.57 -5.27 -8.00
C TYR A 21 10.37 -6.54 -7.73
N ARG A 22 9.71 -7.69 -7.75
CA ARG A 22 10.35 -9.00 -7.54
C ARG A 22 9.55 -10.11 -8.24
N ASP A 23 10.24 -10.96 -9.00
CA ASP A 23 9.70 -12.18 -9.60
C ASP A 23 8.39 -11.97 -10.40
N GLY A 24 8.34 -10.87 -11.17
CA GLY A 24 7.18 -10.53 -11.99
C GLY A 24 6.04 -9.84 -11.23
N TRP A 25 6.24 -9.42 -9.99
CA TRP A 25 5.25 -8.74 -9.16
C TRP A 25 5.75 -7.39 -8.69
N TYR A 26 4.86 -6.41 -8.71
CA TYR A 26 4.99 -5.15 -7.97
C TYR A 26 4.36 -5.35 -6.59
N TYR A 27 5.10 -5.03 -5.54
CA TYR A 27 4.64 -5.02 -4.16
C TYR A 27 4.55 -3.56 -3.71
N LEU A 28 3.34 -3.12 -3.39
CA LEU A 28 3.08 -1.81 -2.82
C LEU A 28 3.01 -1.97 -1.30
N LEU A 29 4.00 -1.42 -0.61
CA LEU A 29 3.99 -1.29 0.84
C LEU A 29 3.52 0.12 1.20
N GLY A 30 2.66 0.23 2.20
CA GLY A 30 2.16 1.50 2.72
C GLY A 30 1.91 1.42 4.21
N THR A 31 1.82 2.58 4.86
CA THR A 31 1.41 2.65 6.26
C THR A 31 -0.08 2.97 6.37
N HIS A 32 -0.77 2.22 7.22
CA HIS A 32 -2.15 2.46 7.64
C HIS A 32 -2.20 2.85 9.13
N GLY A 33 -3.32 3.44 9.56
CA GLY A 33 -3.56 3.84 10.94
C GLY A 33 -3.25 5.32 11.22
N THR A 34 -3.15 5.68 12.49
CA THR A 34 -2.97 7.07 12.93
C THR A 34 -1.50 7.46 12.97
N CYS A 35 -1.07 8.36 12.07
CA CYS A 35 0.22 9.04 12.18
C CYS A 35 0.18 10.12 13.26
N CYS A 36 1.38 10.47 13.75
CA CYS A 36 1.63 11.72 14.47
C CYS A 36 0.88 11.89 15.81
N ASP A 37 0.47 10.79 16.45
CA ASP A 37 -0.23 10.79 17.75
C ASP A 37 0.67 10.25 18.89
N GLY A 38 1.99 10.42 18.73
CA GLY A 38 2.99 9.98 19.72
C GLY A 38 2.86 8.50 20.07
N ALA A 39 2.71 8.19 21.36
CA ALA A 39 2.55 6.83 21.85
C ALA A 39 1.20 6.19 21.49
N ASN A 40 0.20 6.99 21.08
CA ASN A 40 -1.12 6.50 20.67
C ASN A 40 -1.20 6.20 19.16
N SER A 41 -0.11 6.40 18.42
CA SER A 41 -0.07 6.08 16.99
C SER A 41 -0.29 4.60 16.73
N THR A 42 -1.21 4.29 15.81
CA THR A 42 -1.59 2.92 15.44
C THR A 42 -0.92 2.45 14.14
N TYR A 43 0.21 3.07 13.81
CA TYR A 43 0.93 2.90 12.55
C TYR A 43 1.29 1.44 12.28
N ASN A 44 0.83 0.92 11.15
CA ASN A 44 1.15 -0.43 10.73
C ASN A 44 1.51 -0.46 9.26
N ILE A 45 2.41 -1.37 8.89
CA ILE A 45 2.84 -1.57 7.51
C ILE A 45 1.96 -2.66 6.91
N VAL A 46 1.32 -2.35 5.79
CA VAL A 46 0.56 -3.32 4.98
C VAL A 46 1.18 -3.47 3.60
N VAL A 47 0.87 -4.58 2.93
CA VAL A 47 1.30 -4.84 1.56
C VAL A 47 0.20 -5.44 0.70
N GLY A 48 0.15 -5.02 -0.56
CA GLY A 48 -0.54 -5.72 -1.65
C GLY A 48 0.39 -5.90 -2.84
N ARG A 49 -0.02 -6.72 -3.81
CA ARG A 49 0.78 -6.95 -5.02
C ARG A 49 -0.04 -6.90 -6.31
N SER A 50 0.61 -6.52 -7.40
CA SER A 50 0.04 -6.51 -8.74
C SER A 50 1.02 -6.99 -9.81
N ARG A 51 0.51 -7.49 -10.93
CA ARG A 51 1.32 -7.77 -12.13
C ARG A 51 1.58 -6.51 -12.97
N LYS A 52 0.82 -5.43 -12.76
CA LYS A 52 1.01 -4.14 -13.44
C LYS A 52 1.37 -3.09 -12.39
N VAL A 53 2.26 -2.17 -12.74
CA VAL A 53 2.64 -1.06 -11.84
C VAL A 53 1.44 -0.20 -11.44
N THR A 54 0.41 -0.13 -12.29
CA THR A 54 -0.83 0.62 -12.07
C THR A 54 -1.93 -0.18 -11.37
N GLY A 55 -1.65 -1.40 -10.90
CA GLY A 55 -2.62 -2.23 -10.19
C GLY A 55 -3.53 -3.10 -11.09
N PRO A 56 -4.58 -3.70 -10.50
CA PRO A 56 -4.99 -3.58 -9.10
C PRO A 56 -3.99 -4.26 -8.16
N TYR A 57 -3.79 -3.69 -6.96
CA TYR A 57 -2.99 -4.30 -5.90
C TYR A 57 -3.90 -5.09 -4.96
N LEU A 58 -3.62 -6.39 -4.83
CA LEU A 58 -4.41 -7.30 -4.02
C LEU A 58 -3.60 -7.81 -2.84
N ASP A 59 -4.26 -7.96 -1.69
CA ASP A 59 -3.67 -8.65 -0.53
C ASP A 59 -3.65 -10.17 -0.72
N ASN A 60 -3.14 -10.90 0.29
CA ASN A 60 -3.04 -12.36 0.25
C ASN A 60 -4.38 -13.10 0.27
N MET A 61 -5.49 -12.40 0.55
CA MET A 61 -6.86 -12.92 0.53
C MET A 61 -7.60 -12.49 -0.75
N GLY A 62 -6.95 -11.75 -1.64
CA GLY A 62 -7.55 -11.23 -2.87
C GLY A 62 -8.37 -9.95 -2.68
N ARG A 63 -8.27 -9.27 -1.53
CA ARG A 63 -8.95 -7.98 -1.32
C ARG A 63 -8.17 -6.86 -1.97
N ASP A 64 -8.90 -5.99 -2.66
CA ASP A 64 -8.36 -4.82 -3.36
C ASP A 64 -7.91 -3.73 -2.37
N MET A 65 -6.70 -3.22 -2.54
CA MET A 65 -6.18 -2.11 -1.73
C MET A 65 -6.99 -0.82 -1.89
N LEU A 66 -7.70 -0.62 -3.00
CA LEU A 66 -8.66 0.48 -3.14
C LEU A 66 -9.92 0.29 -2.27
N LYS A 67 -10.15 -0.91 -1.75
CA LYS A 67 -11.29 -1.26 -0.90
C LYS A 67 -10.85 -1.59 0.53
N GLY A 68 -9.70 -1.06 0.96
CA GLY A 68 -9.13 -1.31 2.30
C GLY A 68 -8.43 -2.67 2.44
N GLY A 69 -8.13 -3.35 1.32
CA GLY A 69 -7.28 -4.52 1.31
C GLY A 69 -5.84 -4.17 1.70
N GLY A 70 -5.13 -5.16 2.26
CA GLY A 70 -3.74 -5.01 2.67
C GLY A 70 -3.35 -6.11 3.63
N LYS A 71 -2.26 -6.84 3.33
CA LYS A 71 -1.72 -7.83 4.25
C LYS A 71 -0.83 -7.11 5.25
N LEU A 72 -1.19 -7.16 6.53
CA LEU A 72 -0.33 -6.71 7.63
C LEU A 72 1.05 -7.39 7.53
N VAL A 73 2.10 -6.56 7.51
CA VAL A 73 3.51 -6.94 7.55
C VAL A 73 4.07 -6.71 8.95
N LEU A 74 3.78 -5.55 9.54
CA LEU A 74 4.25 -5.16 10.87
C LEU A 74 3.22 -4.24 11.52
N ALA A 75 2.87 -4.52 12.79
CA ALA A 75 2.01 -3.66 13.58
C ALA A 75 2.80 -2.70 14.48
N ALA A 76 2.21 -1.56 14.82
CA ALA A 76 2.62 -0.77 15.98
C ALA A 76 2.56 -1.64 17.25
N ARG A 77 3.41 -1.28 18.22
CA ARG A 77 3.51 -1.98 19.51
C ARG A 77 2.45 -1.50 20.49
#